data_AF-A0AAW4Z5H9-F1
#
_entry.id   AF-A0AAW4Z5H9-F1
#
_cell.length_a   1.000
_cell.length_b   1.000
_cell.length_c   1.000
_cell.angle_alpha   90.00
_cell.angle_beta   90.00
_cell.angle_gamma   90.00
#
_symmetry.space_group_name_H-M   'P 1'
#
loop_
_entity.id
_entity.type
_entity.pdbx_description
1 polymer ?
#
loop_
_entity_poly.entity_id
_entity_poly.type
_entity_poly.pdbx_seq_one_letter_code
_entity_poly.pdbx_strand_id
1 'polypeptide(L)'
;MKCDDTFILLEKEKATLLCTRWHIGSNAEIVNNWIDIYIQGMKEGARFADTNKAIFVEHQLETIYRTNIVHAAKILSRYLLARLLLYSNNVLLFGCITCRIDSAYIQPLIKELINSVRFTADDFLMLINDYLSPSWVYPQNDLSVKLIEIAKKSNLLSTKYNERCALFISILEVIAKKGYHHDIIGFKKLLPFICIDDRELITYLRSYHVSTRQGCFEMLNTMFNFTIHMDDDKDFISKRQIIEVFDTAKGSTPSPLWKDKALGLTGSIPTNKLKEWCDMIINEDKWLYDTDTSWKDNIVTRFRKAALWMNMMITNASTAQMVS
;
A
#
# COMPACT_ATOMS: atom_id res chain seq x y z
N MET A 1 -16.28 3.11 -19.56
CA MET A 1 -17.33 3.08 -18.52
C MET A 1 -18.06 4.41 -18.54
N LYS A 2 -19.40 4.41 -18.62
CA LYS A 2 -20.18 5.63 -18.35
C LYS A 2 -20.00 5.95 -16.86
N CYS A 3 -19.90 7.23 -16.51
CA CYS A 3 -19.95 7.62 -15.10
C CYS A 3 -21.25 7.08 -14.52
N ASP A 4 -21.14 6.26 -13.49
CA ASP A 4 -22.29 5.69 -12.82
C ASP A 4 -22.77 6.72 -11.79
N ASP A 5 -23.80 7.49 -12.13
CA ASP A 5 -24.41 8.44 -11.21
C ASP A 5 -24.87 7.75 -9.91
N THR A 6 -25.07 6.43 -9.95
CA THR A 6 -25.30 5.57 -8.77
C THR A 6 -24.12 5.58 -7.80
N PHE A 7 -22.87 5.56 -8.28
CA PHE A 7 -21.70 5.66 -7.41
C PHE A 7 -21.67 7.00 -6.69
N ILE A 8 -21.88 8.11 -7.41
CA ILE A 8 -21.84 9.46 -6.83
C ILE A 8 -22.94 9.59 -5.76
N LEU A 9 -24.13 9.05 -6.02
CA LEU A 9 -25.22 9.05 -5.05
C LEU A 9 -24.86 8.28 -3.78
N LEU A 10 -24.41 7.03 -3.90
CA LEU A 10 -23.98 6.20 -2.76
C LEU A 10 -22.81 6.82 -2.00
N GLU A 11 -21.92 7.49 -2.72
CA GLU A 11 -20.80 8.20 -2.13
C GLU A 11 -21.26 9.41 -1.29
N LYS A 12 -22.24 10.19 -1.78
CA LYS A 12 -22.84 11.30 -1.02
C LYS A 12 -23.55 10.82 0.25
N GLU A 13 -24.18 9.63 0.22
CA GLU A 13 -24.76 9.00 1.42
C GLU A 13 -23.67 8.66 2.46
N LYS A 14 -22.59 8.00 2.02
CA LYS A 14 -21.42 7.71 2.88
C LYS A 14 -20.79 8.98 3.44
N ALA A 15 -20.69 10.03 2.61
CA ALA A 15 -20.12 11.30 3.00
C ALA A 15 -20.98 12.01 4.07
N THR A 16 -22.31 11.90 3.98
CA THR A 16 -23.26 12.41 5.00
C THR A 16 -23.09 11.68 6.33
N LEU A 17 -22.95 10.36 6.31
CA LEU A 17 -22.65 9.57 7.50
C LEU A 17 -21.32 10.02 8.14
N LEU A 18 -20.29 10.20 7.31
CA LEU A 18 -18.98 10.66 7.76
C LEU A 18 -19.05 12.05 8.41
N CYS A 19 -19.76 13.01 7.80
CA CYS A 19 -19.99 14.34 8.38
C CYS A 19 -20.69 14.26 9.74
N THR A 20 -21.70 13.40 9.86
CA THR A 20 -22.43 13.20 11.12
C THR A 20 -21.51 12.70 12.22
N ARG A 21 -20.68 11.69 11.91
CA ARG A 21 -19.75 11.06 12.84
C ARG A 21 -18.58 11.97 13.24
N TRP A 22 -18.09 12.77 12.30
CA TRP A 22 -17.02 13.74 12.54
C TRP A 22 -17.52 15.11 13.00
N HIS A 23 -18.83 15.24 13.27
CA HIS A 23 -19.47 16.48 13.69
C HIS A 23 -19.14 17.67 12.78
N ILE A 24 -19.12 17.42 11.47
CA ILE A 24 -18.91 18.45 10.46
C ILE A 24 -20.25 19.12 10.21
N GLY A 25 -20.37 20.38 10.64
CA GLY A 25 -21.55 21.21 10.40
C GLY A 25 -21.72 21.62 8.93
N SER A 26 -22.47 22.69 8.69
CA SER A 26 -22.80 23.21 7.34
C SER A 26 -21.59 23.49 6.44
N ASN A 27 -20.40 23.71 7.01
CA ASN A 27 -19.17 23.91 6.27
C ASN A 27 -18.75 22.68 5.42
N ALA A 28 -19.34 21.50 5.65
CA ALA A 28 -19.19 20.34 4.77
C ALA A 28 -19.52 20.66 3.30
N GLU A 29 -20.45 21.59 3.08
CA GLU A 29 -20.91 21.96 1.74
C GLU A 29 -19.83 22.59 0.87
N ILE A 30 -18.85 23.26 1.49
CA ILE A 30 -17.68 23.81 0.79
C ILE A 30 -16.88 22.66 0.16
N VAL A 31 -16.69 21.57 0.89
CA VAL A 31 -15.98 20.38 0.39
C VAL A 31 -16.84 19.62 -0.62
N ASN A 32 -18.15 19.53 -0.42
CA ASN A 32 -19.06 18.91 -1.40
C ASN A 32 -18.99 19.62 -2.75
N ASN A 33 -19.09 20.96 -2.75
CA ASN A 33 -18.95 21.77 -3.95
C ASN A 33 -17.59 21.62 -4.62
N TRP A 34 -16.52 21.59 -3.81
CA TRP A 34 -15.17 21.35 -4.31
C TRP A 34 -15.06 19.99 -5.03
N ILE A 35 -15.62 18.94 -4.44
CA ILE A 35 -15.62 17.58 -5.02
C ILE A 35 -16.47 17.52 -6.30
N ASP A 36 -17.63 18.18 -6.33
CA ASP A 36 -18.48 18.23 -7.51
C ASP A 36 -17.76 18.94 -8.68
N ILE A 37 -17.02 20.04 -8.42
CA ILE A 37 -16.16 20.70 -9.43
C ILE A 37 -15.06 19.75 -9.92
N TYR A 38 -14.39 19.04 -9.01
CA TYR A 38 -13.35 18.08 -9.39
C TYR A 38 -13.90 16.96 -10.28
N ILE A 39 -15.01 16.33 -9.89
CA ILE A 39 -15.64 15.26 -10.68
C ILE A 39 -16.06 15.78 -12.05
N GLN A 40 -16.67 16.97 -12.11
CA GLN A 40 -17.09 17.57 -13.37
C GLN A 40 -15.88 17.88 -14.27
N GLY A 41 -14.82 18.46 -13.70
CA GLY A 41 -13.56 18.70 -14.41
C GLY A 41 -12.90 17.41 -14.92
N MET A 42 -12.97 16.32 -14.16
CA MET A 42 -12.51 15.00 -14.60
C MET A 42 -13.36 14.47 -15.75
N LYS A 43 -14.70 14.54 -15.66
CA LYS A 43 -15.64 14.11 -16.72
C LYS A 43 -15.43 14.89 -18.03
N GLU A 44 -15.21 16.19 -17.93
CA GLU A 44 -15.02 17.09 -19.07
C GLU A 44 -13.61 16.99 -19.67
N GLY A 45 -12.58 16.91 -18.83
CA GLY A 45 -11.18 16.83 -19.22
C GLY A 45 -10.75 15.44 -19.71
N ALA A 46 -11.46 14.37 -19.32
CA ALA A 46 -11.16 13.01 -19.76
C ALA A 46 -11.57 12.72 -21.21
N ARG A 47 -12.40 13.56 -21.84
CA ARG A 47 -12.82 13.31 -23.22
C ARG A 47 -11.72 13.66 -24.22
N PHE A 48 -11.11 14.83 -24.13
CA PHE A 48 -9.97 15.23 -24.98
C PHE A 48 -9.20 16.33 -24.24
N ALA A 49 -7.89 16.15 -24.06
CA ALA A 49 -7.00 16.97 -23.24
C ALA A 49 -7.00 18.47 -23.62
N ASP A 50 -8.01 19.21 -23.19
CA ASP A 50 -8.01 20.66 -23.20
C ASP A 50 -7.27 21.15 -21.95
N THR A 51 -5.95 21.32 -22.13
CA THR A 51 -5.04 21.78 -21.08
C THR A 51 -5.51 23.09 -20.45
N ASN A 52 -6.14 23.99 -21.22
CA ASN A 52 -6.60 25.28 -20.69
C ASN A 52 -7.81 25.10 -19.77
N LYS A 53 -8.75 24.22 -20.13
CA LYS A 53 -9.86 23.86 -19.23
C LYS A 53 -9.38 23.15 -17.96
N ALA A 54 -8.42 22.24 -18.09
CA ALA A 54 -7.83 21.57 -16.93
C ALA A 54 -7.15 22.58 -15.98
N ILE A 55 -6.34 23.50 -16.51
CA ILE A 55 -5.70 24.58 -15.73
C ILE A 55 -6.75 25.48 -15.06
N PHE A 56 -7.84 25.81 -15.77
CA PHE A 56 -8.92 26.61 -15.22
C PHE A 56 -9.62 25.90 -14.04
N VAL A 57 -9.88 24.60 -14.14
CA VAL A 57 -10.42 23.81 -13.03
C VAL A 57 -9.40 23.71 -11.89
N GLU A 58 -8.13 23.43 -12.17
CA GLU A 58 -7.05 23.41 -11.18
C GLU A 58 -7.01 24.71 -10.37
N HIS A 59 -7.09 25.87 -11.04
CA HIS A 59 -7.12 27.19 -10.38
C HIS A 59 -8.36 27.43 -9.54
N GLN A 60 -9.55 27.00 -9.98
CA GLN A 60 -10.77 27.08 -9.18
C GLN A 60 -10.65 26.23 -7.90
N LEU A 61 -10.23 24.97 -8.05
CA LEU A 61 -10.07 24.05 -6.92
C LEU A 61 -9.03 24.60 -5.93
N GLU A 62 -7.91 25.13 -6.41
CA GLU A 62 -6.87 25.72 -5.58
C GLU A 62 -7.37 26.97 -4.86
N THR A 63 -8.10 27.84 -5.56
CA THR A 63 -8.67 29.05 -4.94
C THR A 63 -9.63 28.68 -3.80
N ILE A 64 -10.53 27.71 -4.01
CA ILE A 64 -11.46 27.28 -2.96
C ILE A 64 -10.70 26.61 -1.80
N TYR A 65 -9.73 25.74 -2.10
CA TYR A 65 -8.93 25.09 -1.07
C TYR A 65 -8.18 26.10 -0.21
N ARG A 66 -7.48 27.04 -0.84
CA ARG A 66 -6.66 28.05 -0.16
C ARG A 66 -7.48 29.11 0.56
N THR A 67 -8.64 29.51 0.06
CA THR A 67 -9.43 30.57 0.70
C THR A 67 -10.41 30.04 1.75
N ASN A 68 -10.99 28.86 1.52
CA ASN A 68 -12.13 28.38 2.32
C ASN A 68 -11.84 27.13 3.14
N ILE A 69 -10.99 26.20 2.67
CA ILE A 69 -10.83 24.89 3.31
C ILE A 69 -9.63 24.86 4.25
N VAL A 70 -8.46 25.32 3.81
CA VAL A 70 -7.21 25.22 4.60
C VAL A 70 -7.20 26.10 5.84
N HIS A 71 -7.89 27.25 5.78
CA HIS A 71 -8.01 28.21 6.87
C HIS A 71 -9.20 27.94 7.81
N ALA A 72 -10.10 27.05 7.41
CA ALA A 72 -11.18 26.60 8.26
C ALA A 72 -10.69 25.58 9.30
N ALA A 73 -11.63 24.99 10.04
CA ALA A 73 -11.31 23.93 10.99
C ALA A 73 -10.61 22.74 10.29
N LYS A 74 -9.55 22.21 10.91
CA LYS A 74 -8.76 21.07 10.39
C LYS A 74 -9.61 19.85 10.01
N ILE A 75 -10.79 19.72 10.60
CA ILE A 75 -11.76 18.67 10.26
C ILE A 75 -12.25 18.75 8.81
N LEU A 76 -12.33 19.94 8.20
CA LEU A 76 -12.69 20.07 6.78
C LEU A 76 -11.57 19.60 5.85
N SER A 77 -10.31 19.92 6.17
CA SER A 77 -9.17 19.38 5.43
C SER A 77 -9.10 17.85 5.56
N ARG A 78 -9.42 17.31 6.74
CA ARG A 78 -9.52 15.86 6.98
C ARG A 78 -10.64 15.23 6.14
N TYR A 79 -11.79 15.89 6.09
CA TYR A 79 -12.92 15.46 5.26
C TYR A 79 -12.58 15.49 3.77
N LEU A 80 -11.98 16.56 3.26
CA LEU A 80 -11.49 16.63 1.88
C LEU A 80 -10.52 15.49 1.57
N LEU A 81 -9.56 15.20 2.46
CA LEU A 81 -8.64 14.08 2.29
C LEU A 81 -9.39 12.74 2.17
N ALA A 82 -10.37 12.48 3.05
CA ALA A 82 -11.17 11.25 2.99
C ALA A 82 -11.88 11.11 1.64
N ARG A 83 -12.56 12.17 1.18
CA ARG A 83 -13.24 12.21 -0.13
C ARG A 83 -12.25 11.92 -1.26
N LEU A 84 -11.10 12.60 -1.26
CA LEU A 84 -10.07 12.45 -2.30
C LEU A 84 -9.47 11.03 -2.35
N LEU A 85 -9.25 10.36 -1.22
CA LEU A 85 -8.78 8.97 -1.20
C LEU A 85 -9.78 8.04 -1.89
N LEU A 86 -11.09 8.24 -1.67
CA LEU A 86 -12.13 7.45 -2.31
C LEU A 86 -12.19 7.70 -3.82
N TYR A 87 -12.27 8.97 -4.24
CA TYR A 87 -12.39 9.30 -5.66
C TYR A 87 -11.13 8.91 -6.44
N SER A 88 -9.95 9.14 -5.87
CA SER A 88 -8.70 8.74 -6.49
C SER A 88 -8.66 7.21 -6.69
N ASN A 89 -9.12 6.42 -5.71
CA ASN A 89 -9.18 4.95 -5.85
C ASN A 89 -10.14 4.50 -6.96
N ASN A 90 -11.14 5.33 -7.25
CA ASN A 90 -12.18 5.06 -8.23
C ASN A 90 -12.01 5.88 -9.52
N VAL A 91 -10.80 6.40 -9.79
CA VAL A 91 -10.53 7.33 -10.92
C VAL A 91 -11.01 6.79 -12.28
N LEU A 92 -10.98 5.46 -12.49
CA LEU A 92 -11.44 4.81 -13.71
C LEU A 92 -12.95 4.96 -13.97
N LEU A 93 -13.76 5.25 -12.94
CA LEU A 93 -15.19 5.56 -13.10
C LEU A 93 -15.42 6.97 -13.68
N PHE A 94 -14.42 7.84 -13.57
CA PHE A 94 -14.56 9.28 -13.85
C PHE A 94 -13.71 9.78 -15.00
N GLY A 95 -12.79 8.95 -15.54
CA GLY A 95 -11.96 9.35 -16.65
C GLY A 95 -10.80 8.40 -16.95
N CYS A 96 -9.78 8.94 -17.61
CA CYS A 96 -8.53 8.24 -17.91
C CYS A 96 -7.50 8.45 -16.79
N ILE A 97 -6.62 7.47 -16.61
CA ILE A 97 -5.49 7.47 -15.66
C ILE A 97 -4.46 8.58 -15.93
N THR A 98 -4.53 9.24 -17.09
CA THR A 98 -3.63 10.31 -17.53
C THR A 98 -4.23 11.72 -17.40
N CYS A 99 -5.28 11.91 -16.58
CA CYS A 99 -5.86 13.24 -16.40
C CYS A 99 -4.86 14.19 -15.71
N ARG A 100 -4.59 15.33 -16.36
CA ARG A 100 -3.70 16.38 -15.85
C ARG A 100 -4.09 16.82 -14.44
N ILE A 101 -5.38 17.09 -14.20
CA ILE A 101 -5.90 17.56 -12.90
C ILE A 101 -5.47 16.60 -11.78
N ASP A 102 -5.59 15.29 -11.99
CA ASP A 102 -5.21 14.30 -10.98
C ASP A 102 -3.69 14.35 -10.70
N SER A 103 -2.88 14.22 -11.75
CA SER A 103 -1.43 14.15 -11.65
C SER A 103 -0.76 15.45 -11.17
N ALA A 104 -1.21 16.60 -11.67
CA ALA A 104 -0.59 17.91 -11.44
C ALA A 104 -1.09 18.60 -10.18
N TYR A 105 -2.32 18.29 -9.73
CA TYR A 105 -2.94 18.99 -8.62
C TYR A 105 -3.43 18.08 -7.49
N ILE A 106 -4.23 17.05 -7.79
CA ILE A 106 -4.84 16.20 -6.75
C ILE A 106 -3.80 15.38 -5.99
N GLN A 107 -2.85 14.72 -6.66
CA GLN A 107 -1.83 13.92 -5.97
C GLN A 107 -0.93 14.80 -5.07
N PRO A 108 -0.44 15.98 -5.52
CA PRO A 108 0.23 16.94 -4.63
C PRO A 108 -0.63 17.39 -3.45
N LEU A 109 -1.92 17.69 -3.68
CA LEU A 109 -2.84 18.12 -2.62
C LEU A 109 -3.07 17.00 -1.58
N ILE A 110 -3.27 15.75 -2.00
CA ILE A 110 -3.37 14.60 -1.09
C ILE A 110 -2.11 14.53 -0.21
N LYS A 111 -0.91 14.67 -0.80
CA LYS A 111 0.34 14.67 -0.04
C LYS A 111 0.43 15.83 0.95
N GLU A 112 -0.03 17.02 0.58
CA GLU A 112 -0.11 18.17 1.48
C GLU A 112 -1.05 17.89 2.66
N LEU A 113 -2.25 17.38 2.37
CA LEU A 113 -3.27 17.06 3.37
C LEU A 113 -2.80 15.98 4.35
N ILE A 114 -2.17 14.90 3.86
CA ILE A 114 -1.58 13.85 4.72
C ILE A 114 -0.57 14.44 5.73
N ASN A 115 0.16 15.48 5.34
CA ASN A 115 1.11 16.15 6.23
C ASN A 115 0.43 17.12 7.21
N SER A 116 -0.71 17.70 6.84
CA SER A 116 -1.35 18.80 7.57
C SER A 116 -2.49 18.37 8.51
N VAL A 117 -3.03 17.17 8.34
CA VAL A 117 -4.12 16.63 9.19
C VAL A 117 -3.67 15.43 10.01
N ARG A 118 -4.39 15.16 11.10
CA ARG A 118 -4.16 14.02 11.99
C ARG A 118 -5.49 13.34 12.24
N PHE A 119 -5.46 12.03 12.51
CA PHE A 119 -6.62 11.21 12.84
C PHE A 119 -6.44 10.62 14.25
N THR A 120 -7.55 10.41 14.95
CA THR A 120 -7.58 9.47 16.08
C THR A 120 -7.66 8.04 15.55
N ALA A 121 -7.46 7.03 16.41
CA ALA A 121 -7.61 5.64 16.01
C ALA A 121 -9.04 5.35 15.50
N ASP A 122 -10.05 5.81 16.24
CA ASP A 122 -11.46 5.64 15.88
C ASP A 122 -11.80 6.31 14.55
N ASP A 123 -11.37 7.57 14.34
CA ASP A 123 -11.60 8.28 13.09
C ASP A 123 -10.96 7.57 11.90
N PHE A 124 -9.78 6.99 12.09
CA PHE A 124 -9.04 6.31 11.05
C PHE A 124 -9.63 4.93 10.73
N LEU A 125 -10.06 4.18 11.74
CA LEU A 125 -10.77 2.91 11.55
C LEU A 125 -12.10 3.15 10.83
N MET A 126 -12.87 4.16 11.22
CA MET A 126 -14.10 4.55 10.53
C MET A 126 -13.82 4.99 9.08
N LEU A 127 -12.74 5.74 8.83
CA LEU A 127 -12.33 6.10 7.48
C LEU A 127 -12.12 4.86 6.62
N ILE A 128 -11.39 3.85 7.10
CA ILE A 128 -11.06 2.66 6.31
C ILE A 128 -12.26 1.73 6.18
N ASN A 129 -12.89 1.38 7.30
CA ASN A 129 -13.83 0.27 7.40
C ASN A 129 -15.25 0.65 7.01
N ASP A 130 -15.64 1.91 7.20
CA ASP A 130 -17.01 2.36 6.92
C ASP A 130 -17.06 3.22 5.66
N TYR A 131 -16.21 4.25 5.59
CA TYR A 131 -16.25 5.22 4.50
C TYR A 131 -15.61 4.68 3.21
N LEU A 132 -14.30 4.44 3.23
CA LEU A 132 -13.57 3.94 2.07
C LEU A 132 -14.10 2.56 1.70
N SER A 133 -14.13 1.63 2.67
CA SER A 133 -14.62 0.26 2.57
C SER A 133 -14.48 -0.31 1.15
N PRO A 134 -13.26 -0.31 0.57
CA PRO A 134 -13.13 -0.67 -0.83
C PRO A 134 -13.55 -2.14 -0.98
N SER A 135 -14.33 -2.45 -2.00
CA SER A 135 -14.48 -3.81 -2.52
C SER A 135 -13.34 -4.17 -3.46
N TRP A 136 -12.67 -3.15 -4.00
CA TRP A 136 -11.54 -3.25 -4.91
C TRP A 136 -10.64 -2.01 -4.81
N VAL A 137 -9.34 -2.19 -4.92
CA VAL A 137 -8.34 -1.11 -4.86
C VAL A 137 -7.61 -0.99 -6.19
N TYR A 138 -7.60 0.22 -6.76
CA TYR A 138 -6.97 0.49 -8.04
C TYR A 138 -5.46 0.27 -7.98
N PRO A 139 -4.88 -0.61 -8.84
CA PRO A 139 -3.48 -1.02 -8.72
C PRO A 139 -2.45 0.11 -8.76
N GLN A 140 -2.76 1.25 -9.39
CA GLN A 140 -1.84 2.38 -9.53
C GLN A 140 -2.15 3.55 -8.56
N ASN A 141 -3.12 3.41 -7.65
CA ASN A 141 -3.48 4.50 -6.73
C ASN A 141 -2.48 4.66 -5.57
N ASP A 142 -1.82 3.59 -5.15
CA ASP A 142 -1.06 3.52 -3.90
C ASP A 142 -1.90 3.85 -2.64
N LEU A 143 -3.20 3.50 -2.64
CA LEU A 143 -4.11 3.76 -1.51
C LEU A 143 -3.56 3.22 -0.17
N SER A 144 -3.06 1.98 -0.16
CA SER A 144 -2.48 1.39 1.06
C SER A 144 -1.27 2.19 1.56
N VAL A 145 -0.42 2.69 0.67
CA VAL A 145 0.72 3.54 1.02
C VAL A 145 0.26 4.85 1.64
N LYS A 146 -0.75 5.50 1.05
CA LYS A 146 -1.34 6.74 1.58
C LYS A 146 -1.91 6.52 2.98
N LEU A 147 -2.63 5.41 3.20
CA LEU A 147 -3.18 5.05 4.52
C LEU A 147 -2.06 4.82 5.55
N ILE A 148 -0.98 4.14 5.19
CA ILE A 148 0.18 3.95 6.07
C ILE A 148 0.82 5.30 6.42
N GLU A 149 0.94 6.21 5.46
CA GLU A 149 1.50 7.55 5.69
C GLU A 149 0.61 8.38 6.63
N ILE A 150 -0.71 8.32 6.46
CA ILE A 150 -1.67 8.93 7.39
C ILE A 150 -1.52 8.35 8.80
N ALA A 151 -1.45 7.02 8.92
CA ALA A 151 -1.29 6.33 10.19
C ALA A 151 0.02 6.74 10.88
N LYS A 152 1.13 6.81 10.13
CA LYS A 152 2.42 7.28 10.63
C LYS A 152 2.36 8.72 11.10
N LYS A 153 1.82 9.63 10.29
CA LYS A 153 1.73 11.06 10.64
C LYS A 153 0.84 11.28 11.85
N SER A 154 -0.21 10.47 11.98
CA SER A 154 -1.15 10.48 13.11
C SER A 154 -0.63 9.71 14.35
N ASN A 155 0.60 9.19 14.31
CA ASN A 155 1.20 8.35 15.36
C ASN A 155 0.35 7.11 15.74
N LEU A 156 -0.46 6.62 14.80
CA LEU A 156 -1.38 5.51 15.02
C LEU A 156 -0.68 4.16 15.06
N LEU A 157 0.48 4.04 14.41
CA LEU A 157 1.28 2.80 14.40
C LEU A 157 2.03 2.57 15.73
N SER A 158 1.98 3.52 16.66
CA SER A 158 2.60 3.45 17.99
C SER A 158 1.56 3.48 19.13
N THR A 159 0.28 3.26 18.81
CA THR A 159 -0.83 3.25 19.78
C THR A 159 -0.83 2.00 20.65
N LYS A 160 -1.83 1.88 21.54
CA LYS A 160 -2.05 0.71 22.38
C LYS A 160 -2.22 -0.54 21.50
N TYR A 161 -1.82 -1.69 22.04
CA TYR A 161 -1.78 -2.96 21.32
C TYR A 161 -3.07 -3.27 20.52
N ASN A 162 -4.24 -3.22 21.16
CA ASN A 162 -5.51 -3.57 20.52
C ASN A 162 -5.88 -2.61 19.36
N GLU A 163 -5.67 -1.30 19.56
CA GLU A 163 -5.91 -0.29 18.53
C GLU A 163 -4.94 -0.51 17.36
N ARG A 164 -3.65 -0.70 17.67
CA ARG A 164 -2.62 -1.01 16.69
C ARG A 164 -2.97 -2.27 15.89
N CYS A 165 -3.40 -3.34 16.55
CA CYS A 165 -3.79 -4.59 15.89
C CYS A 165 -4.92 -4.37 14.88
N ALA A 166 -6.01 -3.71 15.29
CA ALA A 166 -7.14 -3.40 14.41
C ALA A 166 -6.74 -2.53 13.22
N LEU A 167 -5.89 -1.52 13.45
CA LEU A 167 -5.38 -0.64 12.39
C LEU A 167 -4.58 -1.43 11.34
N PHE A 168 -3.71 -2.33 11.78
CA PHE A 168 -2.88 -3.14 10.87
C PHE A 168 -3.73 -4.11 10.06
N ILE A 169 -4.66 -4.81 10.70
CA ILE A 169 -5.58 -5.73 10.01
C ILE A 169 -6.38 -4.95 8.95
N SER A 170 -6.94 -3.79 9.31
CA SER A 170 -7.72 -2.96 8.38
C SER A 170 -6.87 -2.52 7.16
N ILE A 171 -5.60 -2.13 7.35
CA ILE A 171 -4.74 -1.76 6.21
C ILE A 171 -4.34 -3.01 5.38
N LEU A 172 -4.07 -4.15 6.02
CA LEU A 172 -3.78 -5.41 5.33
C LEU A 172 -4.98 -5.84 4.47
N GLU A 173 -6.20 -5.70 4.96
CA GLU A 173 -7.41 -5.97 4.18
C GLU A 173 -7.54 -5.04 2.95
N VAL A 174 -7.17 -3.76 3.08
CA VAL A 174 -7.10 -2.85 1.92
C VAL A 174 -6.05 -3.33 0.91
N ILE A 175 -4.88 -3.79 1.37
CA ILE A 175 -3.85 -4.38 0.49
C ILE A 175 -4.44 -5.60 -0.22
N ALA A 176 -5.08 -6.53 0.50
CA ALA A 176 -5.66 -7.74 -0.05
C ALA A 176 -6.68 -7.53 -1.17
N LYS A 177 -7.29 -6.33 -1.24
CA LYS A 177 -8.28 -5.94 -2.25
C LYS A 177 -7.68 -5.20 -3.45
N LYS A 178 -6.36 -5.00 -3.52
CA LYS A 178 -5.70 -4.44 -4.72
C LYS A 178 -5.93 -5.37 -5.91
N GLY A 179 -6.48 -4.79 -6.98
CA GLY A 179 -6.88 -5.55 -8.17
C GLY A 179 -5.75 -6.29 -8.87
N TYR A 180 -4.50 -5.87 -8.65
CA TYR A 180 -3.30 -6.51 -9.15
C TYR A 180 -2.08 -6.06 -8.32
N HIS A 181 -1.30 -7.02 -7.87
CA HIS A 181 -0.07 -6.90 -7.11
C HIS A 181 1.11 -7.27 -8.00
N HIS A 182 1.85 -6.26 -8.45
CA HIS A 182 3.17 -6.42 -9.07
C HIS A 182 4.28 -5.88 -8.14
N ASP A 183 3.89 -5.57 -6.92
CA ASP A 183 4.68 -5.00 -5.86
C ASP A 183 4.10 -5.44 -4.50
N ILE A 184 4.95 -5.35 -3.48
CA ILE A 184 4.58 -5.58 -2.09
C ILE A 184 4.85 -4.32 -1.25
N ILE A 185 4.79 -3.12 -1.86
CA ILE A 185 5.33 -1.90 -1.22
C ILE A 185 4.54 -1.52 0.04
N GLY A 186 3.21 -1.62 0.00
CA GLY A 186 2.36 -1.36 1.17
C GLY A 186 2.65 -2.34 2.30
N PHE A 187 2.74 -3.64 1.98
CA PHE A 187 3.07 -4.68 2.94
C PHE A 187 4.45 -4.45 3.58
N LYS A 188 5.48 -4.20 2.76
CA LYS A 188 6.84 -3.87 3.23
C LYS A 188 6.90 -2.60 4.06
N LYS A 189 6.07 -1.59 3.78
CA LYS A 189 6.01 -0.36 4.59
C LYS A 189 5.36 -0.59 5.96
N LEU A 190 4.47 -1.58 6.10
CA LEU A 190 3.86 -1.96 7.39
C LEU A 190 4.76 -2.83 8.26
N LEU A 191 5.45 -3.81 7.67
CA LEU A 191 6.23 -4.81 8.40
C LEU A 191 7.17 -4.26 9.49
N PRO A 192 7.89 -3.12 9.30
CA PRO A 192 8.77 -2.57 10.33
C PRO A 192 8.06 -2.15 11.61
N PHE A 193 6.75 -1.91 11.56
CA PHE A 193 5.95 -1.46 12.69
C PHE A 193 5.31 -2.60 13.49
N ILE A 194 5.47 -3.86 13.05
CA ILE A 194 5.07 -5.05 13.82
C ILE A 194 6.22 -5.41 14.76
N CYS A 195 5.94 -5.34 16.06
CA CYS A 195 6.85 -5.74 17.13
C CYS A 195 6.72 -7.24 17.42
N ILE A 196 7.74 -7.83 18.05
CA ILE A 196 7.73 -9.25 18.45
C ILE A 196 6.62 -9.58 19.45
N ASP A 197 6.20 -8.59 20.24
CA ASP A 197 5.08 -8.69 21.17
C ASP A 197 3.72 -8.72 20.46
N ASP A 198 3.66 -8.40 19.16
CA ASP A 198 2.41 -8.38 18.39
C ASP A 198 1.97 -9.78 17.93
N ARG A 199 1.80 -10.70 18.89
CA ARG A 199 1.54 -12.13 18.65
C ARG A 199 0.35 -12.40 17.75
N GLU A 200 -0.76 -11.69 17.97
CA GLU A 200 -1.96 -11.81 17.13
C GLU A 200 -1.69 -11.39 15.68
N LEU A 201 -1.00 -10.27 15.47
CA LEU A 201 -0.64 -9.81 14.11
C LEU A 201 0.31 -10.79 13.43
N ILE A 202 1.33 -11.28 14.14
CA ILE A 202 2.28 -12.27 13.61
C ILE A 202 1.54 -13.56 13.22
N THR A 203 0.58 -13.98 14.03
CA THR A 203 -0.28 -15.14 13.74
C THR A 203 -1.16 -14.87 12.52
N TYR A 204 -1.79 -13.70 12.44
CA TYR A 204 -2.63 -13.30 11.31
C TYR A 204 -1.87 -13.36 9.97
N LEU A 205 -0.61 -12.90 9.93
CA LEU A 205 0.24 -12.93 8.73
C LEU A 205 0.42 -14.34 8.14
N ARG A 206 0.33 -15.40 8.95
CA ARG A 206 0.42 -16.80 8.48
C ARG A 206 -0.82 -17.22 7.67
N SER A 207 -1.98 -16.64 7.96
CA SER A 207 -3.25 -16.90 7.26
C SER A 207 -3.60 -15.85 6.20
N TYR A 208 -2.85 -14.75 6.17
CA TYR A 208 -3.09 -13.64 5.27
C TYR A 208 -2.89 -14.03 3.81
N HIS A 209 -3.87 -13.68 2.99
CA HIS A 209 -3.87 -13.89 1.55
C HIS A 209 -4.50 -12.70 0.83
N VAL A 210 -4.12 -12.49 -0.43
CA VAL A 210 -4.71 -11.46 -1.28
C VAL A 210 -5.78 -12.07 -2.17
N SER A 211 -6.80 -11.27 -2.54
CA SER A 211 -7.95 -11.74 -3.32
C SER A 211 -7.56 -12.29 -4.69
N THR A 212 -6.45 -11.79 -5.25
CA THR A 212 -5.97 -12.13 -6.59
C THR A 212 -5.06 -13.36 -6.64
N ARG A 213 -4.71 -13.96 -5.48
CA ARG A 213 -3.81 -15.13 -5.36
C ARG A 213 -2.47 -15.01 -6.12
N GLN A 214 -1.97 -13.78 -6.26
CA GLN A 214 -0.75 -13.54 -7.04
C GLN A 214 0.50 -14.11 -6.37
N GLY A 215 1.43 -14.55 -7.21
CA GLY A 215 2.64 -15.26 -6.81
C GLY A 215 3.47 -14.54 -5.75
N CYS A 216 3.58 -13.20 -5.82
CA CYS A 216 4.29 -12.43 -4.80
C CYS A 216 3.71 -12.59 -3.40
N PHE A 217 2.39 -12.62 -3.24
CA PHE A 217 1.75 -12.81 -1.94
C PHE A 217 1.62 -14.28 -1.54
N GLU A 218 1.53 -15.20 -2.49
CA GLU A 218 1.67 -16.64 -2.24
C GLU A 218 3.05 -16.96 -1.64
N MET A 219 4.10 -16.32 -2.16
CA MET A 219 5.46 -16.44 -1.65
C MET A 219 5.60 -15.85 -0.25
N LEU A 220 4.97 -14.70 0.02
CA LEU A 220 4.93 -14.14 1.37
C LEU A 220 4.19 -15.07 2.34
N ASN A 221 3.02 -15.58 1.96
CA ASN A 221 2.25 -16.52 2.79
C ASN A 221 3.06 -17.79 3.10
N THR A 222 3.68 -18.39 2.08
CA THR A 222 4.54 -19.56 2.29
C THR A 222 5.72 -19.23 3.22
N MET A 223 6.35 -18.06 3.07
CA MET A 223 7.44 -17.63 3.94
C MET A 223 6.99 -17.48 5.39
N PHE A 224 5.83 -16.91 5.66
CA PHE A 224 5.32 -16.78 7.03
C PHE A 224 5.00 -18.14 7.67
N ASN A 225 4.70 -19.17 6.87
CA ASN A 225 4.50 -20.54 7.32
C ASN A 225 5.79 -21.41 7.32
N PHE A 226 6.88 -20.94 6.72
CA PHE A 226 8.16 -21.66 6.70
C PHE A 226 8.94 -21.47 8.00
N THR A 227 9.32 -22.55 8.69
CA THR A 227 10.07 -22.46 9.95
C THR A 227 11.56 -22.23 9.70
N ILE A 228 12.02 -20.98 9.92
CA ILE A 228 13.44 -20.58 9.85
C ILE A 228 14.11 -20.79 11.20
N HIS A 229 13.41 -20.46 12.29
CA HIS A 229 13.92 -20.55 13.64
C HIS A 229 12.84 -21.09 14.60
N MET A 230 13.25 -21.79 15.66
CA MET A 230 12.31 -22.38 16.64
C MET A 230 11.73 -21.34 17.62
N ASP A 231 12.52 -20.32 17.95
CA ASP A 231 12.05 -19.11 18.63
C ASP A 231 11.27 -18.22 17.63
N ASP A 232 9.98 -18.01 17.92
CA ASP A 232 9.04 -17.27 17.07
C ASP A 232 9.47 -15.81 16.80
N ASP A 233 10.18 -15.18 17.75
CA ASP A 233 10.61 -13.77 17.63
C ASP A 233 11.74 -13.65 16.63
N LYS A 234 12.75 -14.51 16.78
CA LYS A 234 13.85 -14.62 15.84
C LYS A 234 13.36 -15.05 14.47
N ASP A 235 12.42 -15.99 14.41
CA ASP A 235 11.81 -16.46 13.18
C ASP A 235 11.12 -15.32 12.41
N PHE A 236 10.29 -14.53 13.09
CA PHE A 236 9.64 -13.35 12.50
C PHE A 236 10.67 -12.30 12.03
N ILE A 237 11.70 -12.01 12.83
CA ILE A 237 12.76 -11.07 12.48
C ILE A 237 13.50 -11.54 11.22
N SER A 238 13.89 -12.81 11.15
CA SER A 238 14.57 -13.39 9.99
C SER A 238 13.72 -13.32 8.72
N LYS A 239 12.43 -13.64 8.80
CA LYS A 239 11.49 -13.53 7.67
C LYS A 239 11.39 -12.09 7.15
N ARG A 240 11.27 -11.13 8.06
CA ARG A 240 11.24 -9.70 7.70
C ARG A 240 12.52 -9.26 6.99
N GLN A 241 13.68 -9.69 7.47
CA GLN A 241 14.97 -9.37 6.85
C GLN A 241 15.09 -9.99 5.46
N ILE A 242 14.69 -11.24 5.27
CA ILE A 242 14.66 -11.90 3.95
C ILE A 242 13.80 -11.10 2.97
N ILE A 243 12.57 -10.75 3.33
CA ILE A 243 11.65 -9.95 2.49
C ILE A 243 12.31 -8.63 2.07
N GLU A 244 12.96 -7.95 3.01
CA GLU A 244 13.60 -6.67 2.73
C GLU A 244 14.73 -6.82 1.71
N VAL A 245 15.61 -7.80 1.89
CA VAL A 245 16.80 -8.02 1.05
C VAL A 245 16.41 -8.59 -0.31
N PHE A 246 15.54 -9.59 -0.37
CA PHE A 246 15.22 -10.31 -1.61
C PHE A 246 14.52 -9.40 -2.62
N ASP A 247 13.64 -8.51 -2.18
CA ASP A 247 12.98 -7.52 -3.04
C ASP A 247 13.94 -6.44 -3.59
N THR A 248 15.19 -6.38 -3.12
CA THR A 248 16.19 -5.41 -3.64
C THR A 248 17.10 -5.98 -4.73
N ALA A 249 16.92 -7.24 -5.13
CA ALA A 249 17.70 -7.90 -6.19
C ALA A 249 17.36 -7.38 -7.60
N LYS A 250 17.92 -6.21 -7.94
CA LYS A 250 17.76 -5.53 -9.24
C LYS A 250 19.04 -5.64 -10.08
N GLY A 251 18.90 -5.52 -11.40
CA GLY A 251 20.03 -5.61 -12.34
C GLY A 251 20.37 -7.05 -12.77
N SER A 252 21.45 -7.20 -13.53
CA SER A 252 21.97 -8.49 -14.01
C SER A 252 22.89 -9.18 -12.99
N THR A 253 23.52 -8.41 -12.10
CA THR A 253 24.45 -8.90 -11.07
C THR A 253 24.15 -8.27 -9.71
N PRO A 254 24.52 -8.93 -8.59
CA PRO A 254 24.29 -8.37 -7.26
C PRO A 254 25.16 -7.13 -7.01
N SER A 255 24.53 -6.03 -6.61
CA SER A 255 25.24 -4.81 -6.22
C SER A 255 26.04 -5.01 -4.92
N PRO A 256 27.08 -4.20 -4.65
CA PRO A 256 27.83 -4.27 -3.39
C PRO A 256 26.90 -4.18 -2.17
N LEU A 257 25.99 -3.21 -2.16
CA LEU A 257 25.01 -3.04 -1.08
C LEU A 257 24.11 -4.27 -0.89
N TRP A 258 23.71 -4.94 -1.98
CA TRP A 258 22.93 -6.17 -1.87
C TRP A 258 23.76 -7.30 -1.25
N LYS A 259 25.02 -7.45 -1.67
CA LYS A 259 25.95 -8.46 -1.11
C LYS A 259 26.17 -8.25 0.38
N ASP A 260 26.39 -7.00 0.81
CA ASP A 260 26.59 -6.68 2.24
C ASP A 260 25.36 -7.08 3.06
N LYS A 261 24.15 -6.77 2.58
CA LYS A 261 22.90 -7.19 3.21
C LYS A 261 22.73 -8.72 3.22
N ALA A 262 23.08 -9.38 2.12
CA ALA A 262 23.03 -10.84 2.00
C ALA A 262 24.00 -11.53 2.97
N LEU A 263 25.20 -10.98 3.16
CA LEU A 263 26.15 -11.47 4.17
C LEU A 263 25.57 -11.32 5.59
N GLY A 264 24.89 -10.20 5.86
CA GLY A 264 24.14 -10.02 7.11
C GLY A 264 23.09 -11.11 7.35
N LEU A 265 22.38 -11.56 6.31
CA LEU A 265 21.46 -12.71 6.41
C LEU A 265 22.21 -14.01 6.74
N THR A 266 23.29 -14.31 6.03
CA THR A 266 24.08 -15.54 6.28
C THR A 266 24.73 -15.58 7.66
N GLY A 267 24.99 -14.42 8.27
CA GLY A 267 25.50 -14.33 9.64
C GLY A 267 24.42 -14.44 10.73
N SER A 268 23.14 -14.27 10.38
CA SER A 268 22.02 -14.22 11.35
C SER A 268 21.03 -15.38 11.20
N ILE A 269 21.01 -16.05 10.05
CA ILE A 269 20.09 -17.13 9.72
C ILE A 269 20.91 -18.41 9.46
N PRO A 270 20.52 -19.57 10.02
CA PRO A 270 21.17 -20.84 9.72
C PRO A 270 21.25 -21.09 8.21
N THR A 271 22.45 -21.34 7.70
CA THR A 271 22.73 -21.50 6.26
C THR A 271 21.86 -22.57 5.61
N ASN A 272 21.62 -23.69 6.30
CA ASN A 272 20.75 -24.77 5.82
C ASN A 272 19.30 -24.30 5.62
N LYS A 273 18.77 -23.47 6.53
CA LYS A 273 17.41 -22.92 6.45
C LYS A 273 17.28 -21.86 5.36
N LEU A 274 18.29 -21.00 5.22
CA LEU A 274 18.33 -20.04 4.13
C LEU A 274 18.42 -20.76 2.77
N LYS A 275 19.23 -21.82 2.67
CA LYS A 275 19.32 -22.66 1.49
C LYS A 275 18.00 -23.38 1.16
N GLU A 276 17.36 -24.00 2.15
CA GLU A 276 16.05 -24.65 1.99
C GLU A 276 15.01 -23.67 1.43
N TRP A 277 14.96 -22.45 1.98
CA TRP A 277 14.10 -21.38 1.46
C TRP A 277 14.44 -20.97 0.02
N CYS A 278 15.73 -20.80 -0.30
CA CYS A 278 16.17 -20.46 -1.64
C CYS A 278 15.82 -21.55 -2.65
N ASP A 279 16.09 -22.82 -2.32
CA ASP A 279 15.78 -23.96 -3.17
C ASP A 279 14.26 -24.06 -3.43
N MET A 280 13.43 -23.78 -2.44
CA MET A 280 11.96 -23.74 -2.57
C MET A 280 11.49 -22.68 -3.58
N ILE A 281 11.97 -21.44 -3.46
CA ILE A 281 11.60 -20.34 -4.38
C ILE A 281 12.03 -20.64 -5.82
N ILE A 282 13.20 -21.26 -5.99
CA ILE A 282 13.79 -21.55 -7.30
C ILE A 282 13.01 -22.67 -8.00
N ASN A 283 12.71 -23.75 -7.27
CA ASN A 283 12.25 -25.01 -7.87
C ASN A 283 10.73 -25.14 -7.95
N GLU A 284 9.96 -24.43 -7.12
CA GLU A 284 8.51 -24.51 -7.19
C GLU A 284 7.92 -23.54 -8.22
N ASP A 285 6.93 -24.00 -8.99
CA ASP A 285 6.25 -23.20 -10.02
C ASP A 285 4.96 -22.54 -9.53
N LYS A 286 4.51 -22.81 -8.30
CA LYS A 286 3.28 -22.22 -7.75
C LYS A 286 3.32 -20.68 -7.65
N TRP A 287 4.49 -20.07 -7.74
CA TRP A 287 4.67 -18.61 -7.78
C TRP A 287 4.50 -18.01 -9.18
N LEU A 288 4.53 -18.82 -10.24
CA LEU A 288 4.34 -18.38 -11.63
C LEU A 288 2.85 -18.19 -11.94
N TYR A 289 2.13 -17.58 -11.00
CA TYR A 289 0.74 -17.23 -11.19
C TYR A 289 0.63 -16.25 -12.36
N ASP A 290 -0.36 -16.51 -13.22
CA ASP A 290 -0.75 -15.70 -14.36
C ASP A 290 0.08 -15.91 -15.65
N THR A 291 -0.06 -17.10 -16.27
CA THR A 291 0.38 -17.34 -17.67
C THR A 291 -0.51 -16.63 -18.70
N ASP A 292 -1.68 -16.15 -18.28
CA ASP A 292 -2.73 -15.64 -19.17
C ASP A 292 -2.72 -14.11 -19.29
N THR A 293 -2.08 -13.40 -18.35
CA THR A 293 -1.74 -11.98 -18.53
C THR A 293 -0.29 -11.82 -18.97
N SER A 294 -0.03 -10.92 -19.91
CA SER A 294 1.33 -10.59 -20.38
C SER A 294 2.19 -9.85 -19.33
N TRP A 295 1.71 -9.73 -18.09
CA TRP A 295 2.23 -8.85 -17.05
C TRP A 295 3.02 -9.63 -15.99
N LYS A 296 4.35 -9.58 -16.08
CA LYS A 296 5.25 -10.30 -15.17
C LYS A 296 5.18 -9.78 -13.74
N ASP A 297 5.04 -10.68 -12.77
CA ASP A 297 5.24 -10.38 -11.35
C ASP A 297 6.73 -10.06 -11.10
N ASN A 298 7.02 -8.77 -11.01
CA ASN A 298 8.37 -8.27 -10.80
C ASN A 298 8.93 -8.66 -9.44
N ILE A 299 8.09 -8.95 -8.43
CA ILE A 299 8.54 -9.36 -7.11
C ILE A 299 9.01 -10.80 -7.15
N VAL A 300 8.21 -11.72 -7.72
CA VAL A 300 8.62 -13.13 -7.88
C VAL A 300 9.94 -13.22 -8.65
N THR A 301 10.09 -12.42 -9.71
CA THR A 301 11.32 -12.34 -10.49
C THR A 301 12.52 -11.90 -9.63
N ARG A 302 12.35 -10.88 -8.78
CA ARG A 302 13.41 -10.40 -7.87
C ARG A 302 13.75 -11.44 -6.80
N PHE A 303 12.75 -12.10 -6.22
CA PHE A 303 12.95 -13.11 -5.19
C PHE A 303 13.67 -14.35 -5.73
N ARG A 304 13.28 -14.86 -6.90
CA ARG A 304 13.98 -15.97 -7.57
C ARG A 304 15.43 -15.61 -7.89
N LYS A 305 15.68 -14.38 -8.37
CA LYS A 305 17.03 -13.88 -8.61
C LYS A 305 17.87 -13.80 -7.32
N ALA A 306 17.29 -13.25 -6.25
CA ALA A 306 17.91 -13.19 -4.93
C ALA A 306 18.27 -14.59 -4.41
N ALA A 307 17.35 -15.55 -4.55
CA ALA A 307 17.56 -16.93 -4.15
C ALA A 307 18.72 -17.59 -4.92
N LEU A 308 18.79 -17.40 -6.24
CA LEU A 308 19.89 -17.89 -7.07
C LEU A 308 21.25 -17.32 -6.62
N TRP A 309 21.31 -16.00 -6.41
CA TRP A 309 22.53 -15.35 -5.94
C TRP A 309 22.94 -15.81 -4.54
N MET A 310 21.98 -15.96 -3.63
CA MET A 310 22.22 -16.45 -2.28
C MET A 310 22.76 -17.89 -2.29
N ASN A 311 22.17 -18.77 -3.09
CA ASN A 311 22.65 -20.16 -3.24
C ASN A 311 24.09 -20.22 -3.77
N MET A 312 24.46 -19.36 -4.73
CA MET A 312 25.84 -19.25 -5.21
C MET A 312 26.78 -18.80 -4.09
N MET A 313 26.39 -17.81 -3.28
CA MET A 313 27.20 -17.34 -2.15
C MET A 313 27.41 -18.43 -1.10
N ILE A 314 26.35 -19.15 -0.73
CA ILE A 314 26.39 -20.26 0.23
C ILE A 314 27.32 -21.40 -0.26
N THR A 315 27.20 -21.76 -1.54
CA THR A 315 28.01 -22.82 -2.16
C THR A 315 29.49 -22.43 -2.20
N ASN A 316 29.81 -21.20 -2.62
CA ASN A 316 31.19 -20.72 -2.70
C ASN A 316 31.85 -20.59 -1.31
N ALA A 317 31.09 -20.22 -0.28
CA ALA A 317 31.60 -20.19 1.09
C ALA A 317 31.92 -21.61 1.61
N SER A 318 31.07 -22.58 1.28
CA SER A 318 31.26 -23.99 1.67
C SER A 318 32.49 -24.61 0.98
N THR A 319 32.74 -24.29 -0.29
CA THR A 319 33.93 -24.78 -1.01
C THR A 319 35.21 -24.12 -0.51
N ALA A 320 35.20 -22.83 -0.17
CA ALA A 320 36.37 -22.16 0.40
C ALA A 320 36.81 -22.76 1.75
N GLN A 321 35.86 -23.17 2.60
CA GLN A 321 36.14 -23.81 3.90
C GLN A 321 36.67 -25.25 3.77
N MET A 322 36.42 -25.95 2.66
CA MET A 322 36.96 -27.29 2.43
C MET A 322 38.40 -27.29 1.88
N VAL A 323 38.90 -26.14 1.43
CA VAL A 323 40.21 -25.98 0.79
C VAL A 323 41.23 -25.28 1.71
N SER A 324 40.79 -24.72 2.85
CA SER A 324 41.62 -24.10 3.89
C SER A 324 41.98 -25.07 5.01
#